data_AF-A0A2R4BMX3-F1
#
_entry.id   AF-A0A2R4BMX3-F1
#
_cell.length_a   1.000
_cell.length_b   1.000
_cell.length_c   1.000
_cell.angle_alpha   90.00
_cell.angle_beta   90.00
_cell.angle_gamma   90.00
#
_symmetry.space_group_name_H-M   'P 1'
#
loop_
_entity.id
_entity.type
_entity.pdbx_description
1 polymer ?
#
loop_
_entity_poly.entity_id
_entity_poly.type
_entity_poly.pdbx_seq_one_letter_code
_entity_poly.pdbx_strand_id
1 'polypeptide(L)'
;MSLLAQLKKDSLLARKAADSLRATLLSTLIAEAEMVGKNAGNRESTDDEVQQTIRKFLKNNQEALAVIQDAGRRTALEAETAILTAYLPPMASEAEVKAFIAETVATLAERGPKQMGAVMAALKAKYGSSFDAKQANAWVKEALTG
;
A
#
# COMPACT_ATOMS: atom_id res chain seq x y z
N MET A 1 3.84 -16.46 7.08
CA MET A 1 2.84 -16.66 6.01
C MET A 1 2.85 -15.38 5.17
N SER A 2 2.88 -15.46 3.83
CA SER A 2 2.81 -14.27 2.98
C SER A 2 1.45 -13.58 3.13
N LEU A 3 1.39 -12.29 2.78
CA LEU A 3 0.14 -11.53 2.78
C LEU A 3 -0.88 -12.16 1.83
N LEU A 4 -0.45 -12.64 0.66
CA LEU A 4 -1.31 -13.34 -0.28
C LEU A 4 -1.91 -14.62 0.32
N ALA A 5 -1.11 -15.41 1.03
CA ALA A 5 -1.60 -16.61 1.70
C ALA A 5 -2.57 -16.29 2.85
N GLN A 6 -2.35 -15.19 3.58
CA GLN A 6 -3.28 -14.70 4.60
C GLN A 6 -4.63 -14.31 3.98
N LEU A 7 -4.63 -13.54 2.89
CA LEU A 7 -5.86 -13.15 2.18
C LEU A 7 -6.65 -14.38 1.71
N LYS A 8 -5.98 -15.40 1.17
CA LYS A 8 -6.60 -16.67 0.77
C LYS A 8 -7.26 -17.38 1.94
N LYS A 9 -6.56 -17.48 3.08
CA LYS A 9 -7.09 -18.07 4.31
C LYS A 9 -8.34 -17.31 4.79
N ASP A 10 -8.25 -15.99 4.85
CA ASP A 10 -9.34 -15.15 5.35
C ASP A 10 -10.55 -15.14 4.41
N SER A 11 -10.34 -15.25 3.10
CA SER A 11 -11.42 -15.43 2.12
C SER A 11 -12.20 -16.73 2.36
N LEU A 12 -11.50 -17.82 2.68
CA LEU A 12 -12.15 -19.09 3.04
C LEU A 12 -12.92 -19.00 4.37
N LEU A 13 -12.36 -18.31 5.36
CA LEU A 13 -13.03 -18.07 6.64
C LEU A 13 -14.29 -17.21 6.47
N ALA A 14 -14.23 -16.15 5.67
CA ALA A 14 -15.38 -15.31 5.35
C ALA A 14 -16.52 -16.12 4.70
N ARG A 15 -16.20 -17.00 3.74
CA ARG A 15 -17.20 -17.90 3.13
C ARG A 15 -17.84 -18.83 4.16
N LYS A 16 -17.06 -19.41 5.08
CA LYS A 16 -17.58 -20.28 6.15
C LYS A 16 -18.47 -19.54 7.15
N ALA A 17 -18.16 -18.27 7.40
CA ALA A 17 -18.94 -17.40 8.27
C ALA A 17 -20.16 -16.75 7.59
N ALA A 18 -20.40 -17.06 6.30
CA ALA A 18 -21.42 -16.41 5.47
C ALA A 18 -21.27 -14.88 5.39
N ASP A 19 -20.04 -14.36 5.54
CA ASP A 19 -19.69 -12.95 5.32
C ASP A 19 -19.49 -12.72 3.81
N SER A 20 -20.60 -12.52 3.11
CA SER A 20 -20.63 -12.38 1.66
C SER A 20 -19.84 -11.16 1.15
N LEU A 21 -19.83 -10.06 1.92
CA LEU A 21 -19.11 -8.84 1.55
C LEU A 21 -17.61 -9.11 1.55
N ARG A 22 -17.07 -9.61 2.68
CA ARG A 22 -15.65 -9.92 2.81
C ARG A 22 -15.22 -11.01 1.85
N ALA A 23 -16.03 -12.06 1.68
CA ALA A 23 -15.71 -13.15 0.77
C ALA A 23 -15.56 -12.67 -0.68
N THR A 24 -16.49 -11.82 -1.14
CA THR A 24 -16.48 -11.26 -2.50
C THR A 24 -15.30 -10.31 -2.69
N LEU A 25 -15.10 -9.36 -1.76
CA LEU A 25 -14.00 -8.41 -1.80
C LEU A 25 -12.64 -9.11 -1.87
N LEU A 26 -12.39 -10.06 -0.96
CA LEU A 26 -11.13 -10.78 -0.91
C LEU A 26 -10.91 -11.64 -2.14
N SER A 27 -11.97 -12.23 -2.71
CA SER A 27 -11.83 -13.03 -3.95
C SER A 27 -11.34 -12.17 -5.12
N THR A 28 -11.92 -10.98 -5.30
CA THR A 28 -11.50 -10.04 -6.36
C THR A 28 -10.09 -9.53 -6.11
N LEU A 29 -9.79 -9.15 -4.87
CA LEU A 29 -8.47 -8.67 -4.47
C LEU A 29 -7.38 -9.72 -4.72
N ILE A 30 -7.61 -10.98 -4.33
CA ILE A 30 -6.65 -12.07 -4.52
C ILE A 30 -6.38 -12.29 -6.01
N ALA A 31 -7.42 -12.29 -6.85
CA ALA A 31 -7.27 -12.47 -8.28
C ALA A 31 -6.42 -11.35 -8.92
N GLU A 32 -6.69 -10.08 -8.58
CA GLU A 32 -5.87 -8.96 -9.04
C GLU A 32 -4.44 -9.02 -8.52
N ALA A 33 -4.26 -9.38 -7.24
CA ALA A 33 -2.93 -9.49 -6.65
C ALA A 33 -2.12 -10.61 -7.31
N GLU A 34 -2.70 -11.78 -7.56
CA GLU A 34 -2.04 -12.90 -8.25
C GLU A 34 -1.64 -12.57 -9.69
N MET A 35 -2.46 -11.77 -10.40
CA MET A 35 -2.14 -11.37 -11.77
C MET A 35 -0.83 -10.57 -11.84
N VAL A 36 -0.46 -9.83 -10.79
CA VAL A 36 0.81 -9.09 -10.74
C VAL A 36 2.01 -10.04 -10.86
N GLY A 37 2.11 -11.05 -9.99
CA GLY A 37 3.18 -12.05 -10.03
C GLY A 37 3.15 -12.91 -11.29
N LYS A 38 1.95 -13.26 -11.78
CA LYS A 38 1.78 -14.00 -13.05
C LYS A 38 2.37 -13.23 -14.23
N ASN A 39 2.08 -11.94 -14.32
CA ASN A 39 2.60 -11.06 -15.38
C ASN A 39 4.09 -10.75 -15.20
N ALA A 40 4.62 -10.84 -13.98
CA ALA A 40 6.03 -10.63 -13.65
C ALA A 40 6.88 -11.93 -13.73
N GLY A 41 6.61 -12.77 -14.73
CA GLY A 41 7.38 -13.99 -14.98
C GLY A 41 6.79 -15.26 -14.37
N ASN A 42 5.46 -15.34 -14.24
CA ASN A 42 4.74 -16.52 -13.73
C ASN A 42 5.19 -16.95 -12.33
N ARG A 43 5.41 -15.99 -11.44
CA ARG A 43 5.79 -16.22 -10.04
C ARG A 43 4.65 -15.86 -9.08
N GLU A 44 4.84 -16.19 -7.81
CA GLU A 44 3.96 -15.66 -6.75
C GLU A 44 4.20 -14.15 -6.57
N SER A 45 3.13 -13.43 -6.24
CA SER A 45 3.19 -12.00 -5.91
C SER A 45 3.84 -11.80 -4.55
N THR A 46 4.74 -10.82 -4.49
CA THR A 46 5.40 -10.40 -3.25
C THR A 46 4.43 -9.61 -2.37
N ASP A 47 4.73 -9.51 -1.07
CA ASP A 47 3.89 -8.75 -0.14
C ASP A 47 3.79 -7.27 -0.54
N ASP A 48 4.84 -6.67 -1.11
CA ASP A 48 4.83 -5.27 -1.61
C ASP A 48 3.83 -5.11 -2.76
N GLU A 49 3.80 -6.07 -3.69
CA GLU A 49 2.85 -6.05 -4.82
C GLU A 49 1.41 -6.23 -4.34
N VAL A 50 1.18 -7.14 -3.38
CA VAL A 50 -0.14 -7.34 -2.78
C VAL A 50 -0.60 -6.06 -2.07
N GLN A 51 0.28 -5.41 -1.30
CA GLN A 51 -0.02 -4.12 -0.66
C GLN A 51 -0.35 -3.03 -1.69
N GLN A 52 0.36 -2.98 -2.83
CA GLN A 52 0.06 -2.03 -3.90
C GLN A 52 -1.33 -2.28 -4.51
N THR A 53 -1.72 -3.55 -4.72
CA THR A 53 -3.07 -3.90 -5.15
C THR A 53 -4.12 -3.47 -4.11
N ILE A 54 -3.88 -3.69 -2.82
CA ILE A 54 -4.79 -3.22 -1.76
C ILE A 54 -4.94 -1.70 -1.79
N ARG A 55 -3.83 -0.96 -1.93
CA ARG A 55 -3.85 0.52 -2.02
C ARG A 55 -4.62 1.01 -3.26
N LYS A 56 -4.53 0.30 -4.39
CA LYS A 56 -5.35 0.57 -5.58
C LYS A 56 -6.85 0.44 -5.27
N PHE A 57 -7.26 -0.61 -4.56
CA PHE A 57 -8.66 -0.78 -4.15
C PHE A 57 -9.11 0.34 -3.21
N LEU A 58 -8.29 0.69 -2.22
CA LEU A 58 -8.59 1.81 -1.31
C LEU A 58 -8.79 3.12 -2.06
N LYS A 59 -7.93 3.42 -3.04
CA LYS A 59 -8.07 4.60 -3.90
C LYS A 59 -9.39 4.57 -4.67
N ASN A 60 -9.72 3.44 -5.30
CA ASN A 60 -10.99 3.29 -6.03
C ASN A 60 -12.20 3.47 -5.11
N ASN A 61 -12.15 2.94 -3.88
CA ASN A 61 -13.20 3.12 -2.90
C ASN A 61 -13.34 4.58 -2.46
N GLN A 62 -12.24 5.29 -2.26
CA GLN A 62 -12.25 6.72 -1.94
C GLN A 62 -12.86 7.55 -3.07
N GLU A 63 -12.50 7.27 -4.32
CA GLU A 63 -13.07 7.93 -5.50
C GLU A 63 -14.58 7.64 -5.62
N ALA A 64 -15.01 6.41 -5.38
CA ALA A 64 -16.42 6.04 -5.39
C ALA A 64 -17.19 6.70 -4.24
N LEU A 65 -16.63 6.72 -3.03
CA LEU A 65 -17.23 7.36 -1.84
C LEU A 65 -17.44 8.87 -2.02
N ALA A 66 -16.61 9.53 -2.82
CA ALA A 66 -16.74 10.96 -3.10
C ALA A 66 -18.00 11.31 -3.92
N VAL A 67 -18.54 10.36 -4.70
CA VAL A 67 -19.67 10.61 -5.62
C VAL A 67 -20.92 9.78 -5.29
N ILE A 68 -20.80 8.73 -4.48
CA ILE A 68 -21.91 7.81 -4.19
C ILE A 68 -23.02 8.50 -3.38
N GLN A 69 -24.26 8.40 -3.88
CA GLN A 69 -25.46 8.93 -3.21
C GLN A 69 -26.25 7.83 -2.47
N ASP A 70 -26.14 6.59 -2.92
CA ASP A 70 -26.84 5.46 -2.30
C ASP A 70 -26.21 5.09 -0.95
N ALA A 71 -27.00 5.19 0.13
CA ALA A 71 -26.53 4.95 1.50
C ALA A 71 -26.10 3.50 1.76
N GLY A 72 -26.77 2.53 1.12
CA GLY A 72 -26.42 1.11 1.23
C GLY A 72 -25.07 0.81 0.61
N ARG A 73 -24.84 1.33 -0.60
CA ARG A 73 -23.56 1.19 -1.31
C ARG A 73 -22.45 1.96 -0.63
N ARG A 74 -22.74 3.13 -0.07
CA ARG A 74 -21.79 3.89 0.76
C ARG A 74 -21.33 3.07 1.96
N THR A 75 -22.28 2.51 2.73
CA THR A 75 -21.99 1.66 3.90
C THR A 75 -21.15 0.44 3.50
N ALA A 76 -21.45 -0.18 2.36
CA ALA A 76 -20.66 -1.29 1.83
C ALA A 76 -19.21 -0.86 1.50
N LEU A 77 -19.02 0.28 0.82
CA LEU A 77 -17.69 0.81 0.48
C LEU A 77 -16.88 1.22 1.73
N GLU A 78 -17.52 1.78 2.75
CA GLU A 78 -16.89 2.10 4.04
C GLU A 78 -16.43 0.80 4.74
N ALA A 79 -17.26 -0.24 4.74
CA ALA A 79 -16.89 -1.55 5.28
C ALA A 79 -15.76 -2.23 4.48
N GLU A 80 -15.81 -2.19 3.14
CA GLU A 80 -14.72 -2.68 2.28
C GLU A 80 -13.41 -1.93 2.58
N THR A 81 -13.47 -0.61 2.75
CA THR A 81 -12.31 0.23 3.10
C THR A 81 -11.70 -0.21 4.42
N ALA A 82 -12.52 -0.41 5.46
CA ALA A 82 -12.05 -0.90 6.76
C ALA A 82 -11.39 -2.29 6.67
N ILE A 83 -11.98 -3.22 5.89
CA ILE A 83 -11.41 -4.55 5.67
C ILE A 83 -10.04 -4.44 4.98
N LEU A 84 -9.93 -3.64 3.92
CA LEU A 84 -8.68 -3.47 3.16
C LEU A 84 -7.58 -2.82 4.01
N THR A 85 -7.91 -1.78 4.78
CA THR A 85 -6.96 -1.09 5.67
C THR A 85 -6.36 -2.04 6.71
N ALA A 86 -7.13 -3.02 7.21
CA ALA A 86 -6.64 -4.00 8.18
C ALA A 86 -5.52 -4.91 7.65
N TYR A 87 -5.31 -4.97 6.33
CA TYR A 87 -4.24 -5.74 5.70
C TYR A 87 -2.99 -4.91 5.36
N LEU A 88 -3.01 -3.60 5.61
CA LEU A 88 -1.87 -2.74 5.37
C LEU A 88 -1.09 -2.46 6.66
N PRO A 89 0.24 -2.30 6.59
CA PRO A 89 1.00 -1.74 7.69
C PRO A 89 0.53 -0.29 7.95
N PRO A 90 0.67 0.21 9.18
CA PRO A 90 0.45 1.62 9.45
C PRO A 90 1.33 2.48 8.55
N MET A 91 0.74 3.55 8.00
CA MET A 91 1.48 4.54 7.22
C MET A 91 2.44 5.29 8.14
N ALA A 92 3.68 5.47 7.71
CA ALA A 92 4.60 6.39 8.35
C ALA A 92 4.03 7.82 8.22
N SER A 93 4.07 8.55 9.31
CA SER A 93 3.69 9.96 9.34
C SER A 93 4.67 10.81 8.53
N GLU A 94 4.22 11.98 8.08
CA GLU A 94 5.08 12.97 7.44
C GLU A 94 6.33 13.29 8.29
N ALA A 95 6.17 13.42 9.61
CA ALA A 95 7.28 13.70 10.52
C ALA A 95 8.31 12.57 10.56
N GLU A 96 7.88 11.31 10.63
CA GLU A 96 8.77 10.14 10.64
C GLU A 96 9.52 9.98 9.32
N VAL A 97 8.84 10.25 8.20
CA VAL A 97 9.46 10.20 6.86
C VAL A 97 10.49 11.32 6.72
N LYS A 98 10.14 12.56 7.07
CA LYS A 98 11.07 13.70 7.03
C LYS A 98 12.28 13.51 7.94
N ALA A 99 12.07 13.03 9.17
CA ALA A 99 13.16 12.75 10.10
C ALA A 99 14.12 11.71 9.51
N PHE A 100 13.59 10.62 8.97
CA PHE A 100 14.41 9.59 8.34
C PHE A 100 15.16 10.09 7.09
N ILE A 101 14.53 10.94 6.27
CA ILE A 101 15.20 11.59 5.14
C ILE A 101 16.38 12.44 5.65
N ALA A 102 16.17 13.28 6.67
CA ALA A 102 17.21 14.14 7.23
C ALA A 102 18.38 13.31 7.80
N GLU A 103 18.08 12.27 8.57
CA GLU A 103 19.07 11.31 9.08
C GLU A 103 19.87 10.67 7.94
N THR A 104 19.18 10.16 6.92
CA THR A 104 19.81 9.49 5.78
C THR A 104 20.74 10.46 5.04
N VAL A 105 20.27 11.69 4.76
CA VAL A 105 21.06 12.72 4.07
C VAL A 105 22.29 13.13 4.89
N ALA A 106 22.20 13.18 6.21
CA ALA A 106 23.33 13.51 7.09
C ALA A 106 24.47 12.46 7.03
N THR A 107 24.16 11.22 6.66
CA THR A 107 25.17 10.15 6.49
C THR A 107 25.88 10.16 5.14
N LEU A 108 25.42 10.98 4.18
CA LEU A 108 25.98 11.03 2.83
C LEU A 108 27.26 11.87 2.80
N ALA A 109 28.28 11.36 2.12
CA ALA A 109 29.55 12.08 1.93
C ALA A 109 29.40 13.33 1.02
N GLU A 110 28.44 13.32 0.09
CA GLU A 110 28.14 14.43 -0.81
C GLU A 110 26.62 14.54 -0.98
N ARG A 111 26.09 15.78 -0.92
CA ARG A 111 24.69 16.07 -1.26
C ARG A 111 24.57 16.34 -2.75
N GLY A 112 23.48 15.87 -3.36
CA GLY A 112 23.14 16.27 -4.70
C GLY A 112 22.14 15.35 -5.38
N PRO A 113 21.73 15.69 -6.61
CA PRO A 113 20.70 14.95 -7.36
C PRO A 113 21.02 13.47 -7.55
N LYS A 114 22.32 13.12 -7.59
CA LYS A 114 22.80 11.72 -7.69
C LYS A 114 22.36 10.85 -6.51
N GLN A 115 22.12 11.45 -5.35
CA GLN A 115 21.74 10.73 -4.13
C GLN A 115 20.24 10.49 -3.99
N MET A 116 19.42 11.12 -4.84
CA MET A 116 17.96 11.02 -4.74
C MET A 116 17.47 9.56 -4.81
N GLY A 117 18.06 8.76 -5.71
CA GLY A 117 17.75 7.33 -5.83
C GLY A 117 18.16 6.52 -4.60
N ALA A 118 19.30 6.84 -3.98
CA ALA A 118 19.79 6.15 -2.78
C ALA A 118 18.90 6.42 -1.57
N VAL A 119 18.50 7.68 -1.35
CA VAL A 119 17.60 8.05 -0.24
C VAL A 119 16.21 7.43 -0.42
N MET A 120 15.67 7.44 -1.64
CA MET A 120 14.40 6.77 -1.95
C MET A 120 14.49 5.25 -1.77
N ALA A 121 15.61 4.62 -2.11
CA ALA A 121 15.84 3.20 -1.86
C ALA A 121 15.89 2.89 -0.35
N ALA A 122 16.53 3.75 0.46
CA ALA A 122 16.56 3.61 1.92
C ALA A 122 15.15 3.74 2.53
N LEU A 123 14.34 4.68 2.04
CA LEU A 123 12.93 4.80 2.45
C LEU A 123 12.13 3.54 2.15
N LYS A 124 12.29 2.99 0.93
CA LYS A 124 11.63 1.74 0.54
C LYS A 124 12.11 0.56 1.39
N ALA A 125 13.39 0.52 1.75
CA ALA A 125 13.93 -0.52 2.62
C ALA A 125 13.38 -0.44 4.06
N LYS A 126 13.17 0.78 4.60
CA LYS A 126 12.66 0.97 5.97
C LYS A 126 11.15 0.82 6.06
N TYR A 127 10.40 1.43 5.14
CA TYR A 127 8.95 1.57 5.24
C TYR A 127 8.18 0.72 4.21
N GLY A 128 8.86 0.03 3.30
CA GLY A 128 8.21 -0.71 2.22
C GLY A 128 7.37 0.22 1.34
N SER A 129 6.08 -0.06 1.22
CA SER A 129 5.09 0.81 0.56
C SER A 129 4.32 1.72 1.53
N SER A 130 4.68 1.78 2.81
CA SER A 130 3.91 2.45 3.86
C SER A 130 4.33 3.91 4.10
N PHE A 131 4.49 4.67 3.02
CA PHE A 131 4.72 6.11 3.05
C PHE A 131 4.23 6.74 1.74
N ASP A 132 3.98 8.04 1.73
CA ASP A 132 3.65 8.76 0.49
C ASP A 132 4.91 8.96 -0.35
N ALA A 133 5.11 8.13 -1.37
CA ALA A 133 6.28 8.22 -2.25
C ALA A 133 6.35 9.51 -3.06
N LYS A 134 5.21 10.13 -3.38
CA LYS A 134 5.17 11.40 -4.11
C LYS A 134 5.65 12.53 -3.22
N GLN A 135 5.15 12.58 -1.99
CA GLN A 135 5.54 13.59 -1.01
C GLN A 135 6.99 13.39 -0.53
N ALA A 136 7.39 12.14 -0.30
CA ALA A 136 8.76 11.80 0.04
C ALA A 136 9.76 12.24 -1.04
N ASN A 137 9.46 12.05 -2.33
CA ASN A 137 10.31 12.55 -3.41
C ASN A 137 10.52 14.07 -3.33
N ALA A 138 9.47 14.84 -3.00
CA ALA A 138 9.57 16.28 -2.85
C ALA A 138 10.48 16.66 -1.66
N TRP A 139 10.30 16.01 -0.51
CA TRP A 139 11.12 16.24 0.69
C TRP A 139 12.58 15.81 0.52
N VAL A 140 12.82 14.69 -0.16
CA VAL A 140 14.19 14.24 -0.49
C VAL A 140 14.88 15.26 -1.38
N LYS A 141 14.19 15.76 -2.41
CA LYS A 141 14.74 16.79 -3.29
C LYS A 141 15.10 18.05 -2.49
N GLU A 142 14.19 18.54 -1.66
CA GLU A 142 14.41 19.70 -0.80
C GLU A 142 15.64 19.50 0.11
N ALA A 143 15.73 18.35 0.80
CA ALA A 143 16.82 18.03 1.72
C ALA A 143 18.20 17.87 1.04
N LEU A 144 18.23 17.55 -0.26
CA LEU A 144 19.47 17.40 -1.04
C LEU A 144 19.92 18.69 -1.74
N THR A 145 19.01 19.64 -1.95
CA THR A 145 19.32 20.94 -2.60
C THR A 145 19.49 22.09 -1.62
N GLY A 146 19.03 21.92 -0.37
CA GLY A 146 19.29 22.84 0.75
C GLY A 146 20.58 22.52 1.47
#